data_AF-A0A916BN06-F1
#
_entry.id   AF-A0A916BN06-F1
#
_cell.length_a   1.000
_cell.length_b   1.000
_cell.length_c   1.000
_cell.angle_alpha   90.00
_cell.angle_beta   90.00
_cell.angle_gamma   90.00
#
_symmetry.space_group_name_H-M   'P 1'
#
loop_
_entity.id
_entity.type
_entity.pdbx_description
1 polymer ?
#
loop_
_entity_poly.entity_id
_entity_poly.type
_entity_poly.pdbx_seq_one_letter_code
_entity_poly.pdbx_strand_id
1 'polypeptide(L)'
;MKRENQSTYRRSLWMSLISSSILLLAACGTSANSPIALVATTGVTATSLPPTAAPSLPSASPTQPAVQSTPVPTEPIATPTVATVALSPIDCAVNRQLTPAQTEGPYYTPNSPERTSLIEPGMDGTKLVVSGYVLTPDCQPVAGAWLDFWQADNQGVYDNAGYRLRGHLFTDESGRYTLETIVPGEYPGRPPHIHVKVQAPNGPTLTAQIYFPDEPSNTTDSIFDPALLADVQDTAEGKVATFNFVVNP
;
A
#
# COMPACT_ATOMS: atom_id res chain seq x y z
N MET A 1 -55.46 15.70 -19.05
CA MET A 1 -55.62 16.86 -18.15
C MET A 1 -54.45 16.87 -17.17
N LYS A 2 -53.71 17.97 -17.17
CA LYS A 2 -52.37 18.19 -16.60
C LYS A 2 -52.26 17.87 -15.10
N ARG A 3 -51.09 17.40 -14.66
CA ARG A 3 -50.47 17.87 -13.40
C ARG A 3 -49.05 18.32 -13.70
N GLU A 4 -48.83 19.61 -13.49
CA GLU A 4 -47.58 20.33 -13.69
C GLU A 4 -46.50 19.93 -12.67
N ASN A 5 -45.31 19.74 -13.24
CA ASN A 5 -43.98 19.96 -12.67
C ASN A 5 -43.90 21.32 -11.97
N GLN A 6 -43.19 21.46 -10.84
CA GLN A 6 -42.35 22.64 -10.53
C GLN A 6 -41.34 22.36 -9.41
N SER A 7 -40.09 22.29 -9.87
CA SER A 7 -38.84 22.41 -9.12
C SER A 7 -38.68 23.86 -8.63
N THR A 8 -38.45 24.06 -7.32
CA THR A 8 -38.05 25.36 -6.77
C THR A 8 -36.58 25.33 -6.34
N TYR A 9 -35.75 25.83 -7.25
CA TYR A 9 -34.36 26.21 -7.05
C TYR A 9 -34.33 27.55 -6.29
N ARG A 10 -33.70 27.63 -5.11
CA ARG A 10 -33.40 28.91 -4.44
C ARG A 10 -31.91 29.04 -4.17
N ARG A 11 -31.28 29.83 -5.04
CA ARG A 11 -29.94 30.45 -4.88
C ARG A 11 -30.00 31.53 -3.80
N SER A 12 -29.01 31.58 -2.91
CA SER A 12 -28.58 32.72 -2.05
C SER A 12 -27.47 32.18 -1.13
N LEU A 13 -26.34 32.81 -0.81
CA LEU A 13 -25.70 34.06 -1.15
C LEU A 13 -24.24 33.87 -0.67
N TRP A 14 -23.24 34.13 -1.51
CA TRP A 14 -21.83 34.14 -1.11
C TRP A 14 -21.51 35.50 -0.47
N MET A 15 -20.83 35.52 0.68
CA MET A 15 -20.21 36.73 1.22
C MET A 15 -18.78 36.40 1.67
N SER A 16 -17.82 36.74 0.81
CA SER A 16 -16.40 36.81 1.14
C SER A 16 -16.12 38.03 2.02
N LEU A 17 -15.40 37.83 3.12
CA LEU A 17 -14.72 38.91 3.84
C LEU A 17 -13.21 38.74 3.67
N ILE A 18 -12.65 39.61 2.83
CA ILE A 18 -11.22 39.82 2.64
C ILE A 18 -10.78 40.77 3.76
N SER A 19 -9.89 40.33 4.65
CA SER A 19 -9.25 41.22 5.62
C SER A 19 -7.85 41.56 5.14
N SER A 20 -7.70 42.81 4.66
CA SER A 20 -6.42 43.44 4.35
C SER A 20 -5.82 44.04 5.61
N SER A 21 -4.52 43.81 5.85
CA SER A 21 -3.72 44.67 6.73
C SER A 21 -2.34 44.83 6.11
N ILE A 22 -2.03 46.08 5.77
CA ILE A 22 -0.78 46.55 5.15
C ILE A 22 0.00 47.36 6.20
N LEU A 23 1.30 47.06 6.27
CA LEU A 23 2.49 47.84 6.70
C LEU A 23 2.42 48.77 7.91
N LEU A 24 3.42 48.64 8.81
CA LEU A 24 4.48 49.66 8.92
C LEU A 24 5.76 49.13 9.61
N LEU A 25 6.89 49.71 9.17
CA LEU A 25 8.28 49.45 9.52
C LEU A 25 8.63 49.74 11.00
N ALA A 26 9.64 49.03 11.53
CA ALA A 26 10.70 49.64 12.33
C ALA A 26 11.99 48.78 12.27
N ALA A 27 13.10 49.41 11.87
CA ALA A 27 14.46 48.91 11.98
C ALA A 27 15.22 49.76 13.00
N CYS A 28 16.01 49.12 13.88
CA CYS A 28 17.33 49.54 14.40
C CYS A 28 17.72 48.58 15.55
N GLY A 29 18.80 47.80 15.41
CA GLY A 29 20.07 48.01 16.16
C GLY A 29 20.12 47.03 17.35
N THR A 30 21.20 46.40 17.80
CA THR A 30 22.65 46.40 17.56
C THR A 30 23.23 45.16 18.27
N SER A 31 24.43 44.74 17.88
CA SER A 31 25.47 44.16 18.75
C SER A 31 25.26 42.75 19.36
N ALA A 32 26.06 41.77 18.91
CA ALA A 32 27.28 41.39 19.63
C ALA A 32 27.94 40.17 18.96
N ASN A 33 29.20 40.35 18.57
CA ASN A 33 30.14 39.28 18.28
C ASN A 33 30.34 38.39 19.51
N SER A 34 30.46 37.07 19.32
CA SER A 34 31.67 36.33 19.71
C SER A 34 31.71 34.92 19.10
N PRO A 35 32.90 34.44 18.69
CA PRO A 35 33.08 33.14 18.07
C PRO A 35 33.26 32.05 19.13
N ILE A 36 32.62 30.89 18.95
CA ILE A 36 32.98 29.69 19.71
C ILE A 36 34.00 28.91 18.89
N ALA A 37 35.16 28.71 19.52
CA ALA A 37 36.35 28.10 18.98
C ALA A 37 36.12 26.67 18.48
N LEU A 38 36.61 26.41 17.27
CA LEU A 38 36.84 25.07 16.75
C LEU A 38 38.05 24.48 17.49
N VAL A 39 37.80 23.59 18.45
CA VAL A 39 38.85 22.78 19.07
C VAL A 39 39.16 21.63 18.12
N ALA A 40 40.28 21.74 17.42
CA ALA A 40 40.91 20.63 16.74
C ALA A 40 41.57 19.72 17.79
N THR A 41 40.95 18.58 18.09
CA THR A 41 41.61 17.50 18.82
C THR A 41 42.47 16.69 17.86
N THR A 42 43.76 16.82 18.07
CA THR A 42 44.82 16.02 17.47
C THR A 42 44.75 14.56 17.89
N GLY A 43 44.92 13.65 16.93
CA GLY A 43 45.73 12.44 17.04
C GLY A 43 45.31 11.40 18.07
N VAL A 44 44.51 10.42 17.65
CA VAL A 44 44.56 9.07 18.21
C VAL A 44 45.30 8.18 17.21
N THR A 45 46.53 7.83 17.60
CA THR A 45 47.37 6.81 16.99
C THR A 45 46.64 5.47 16.99
N ALA A 46 46.42 4.91 15.81
CA ALA A 46 45.97 3.53 15.66
C ALA A 46 47.14 2.59 15.99
N THR A 47 47.13 2.01 17.19
CA THR A 47 48.00 0.88 17.54
C THR A 47 47.44 -0.38 16.88
N SER A 48 48.13 -0.85 15.85
CA SER A 48 47.88 -2.12 15.19
C SER A 48 48.08 -3.29 16.17
N LEU A 49 47.05 -4.10 16.38
CA LEU A 49 47.16 -5.39 17.07
C LEU A 49 47.87 -6.42 16.17
N PRO A 50 48.70 -7.31 16.72
CA PRO A 50 49.31 -8.39 15.95
C PRO A 50 48.28 -9.47 15.58
N PRO A 51 48.46 -10.20 14.46
CA PRO A 51 47.57 -11.30 14.10
C PRO A 51 47.76 -12.48 15.06
N THR A 52 46.73 -12.81 15.82
CA THR A 52 46.68 -14.03 16.63
C THR A 52 46.58 -15.24 15.69
N ALA A 53 47.58 -16.11 15.72
CA ALA A 53 47.58 -17.38 15.02
C ALA A 53 46.40 -18.25 15.47
N ALA A 54 45.59 -18.71 14.51
CA ALA A 54 44.53 -19.68 14.75
C ALA A 54 45.14 -21.05 15.10
N PRO A 55 44.64 -21.77 16.12
CA PRO A 55 45.06 -23.13 16.38
C PRO A 55 44.45 -24.06 15.32
N SER A 56 45.32 -24.84 14.68
CA SER A 56 44.96 -25.93 13.77
C SER A 56 44.18 -27.01 14.52
N LEU A 57 42.93 -27.27 14.11
CA LEU A 57 42.13 -28.39 14.58
C LEU A 57 42.67 -29.71 13.97
N PRO A 58 42.78 -30.81 14.75
CA PRO A 58 43.08 -32.12 14.20
C PRO A 58 41.88 -32.66 13.41
N SER A 59 42.13 -33.05 12.15
CA SER A 59 41.24 -33.90 11.37
C SER A 59 41.23 -35.31 11.98
N ALA A 60 40.12 -35.68 12.56
CA ALA A 60 39.76 -37.08 12.81
C ALA A 60 38.27 -37.23 12.57
N SER A 61 37.91 -37.74 11.39
CA SER A 61 36.56 -38.17 11.07
C SER A 61 36.25 -39.49 11.81
N PRO A 62 35.20 -39.57 12.63
CA PRO A 62 34.66 -40.87 13.02
C PRO A 62 33.92 -41.47 11.83
N THR A 63 34.32 -42.66 11.40
CA THR A 63 33.61 -43.46 10.40
C THR A 63 32.26 -43.88 10.99
N GLN A 64 31.19 -43.20 10.60
CA GLN A 64 29.82 -43.58 10.96
C GLN A 64 29.37 -44.76 10.06
N PRO A 65 28.73 -45.80 10.61
CA PRO A 65 28.22 -46.91 9.81
C PRO A 65 27.14 -46.43 8.83
N ALA A 66 27.19 -46.96 7.61
CA ALA A 66 26.28 -46.61 6.52
C ALA A 66 24.82 -46.90 6.91
N VAL A 67 24.05 -45.85 7.16
CA VAL A 67 22.60 -45.93 7.23
C VAL A 67 22.07 -45.93 5.81
N GLN A 68 21.49 -47.06 5.39
CA GLN A 68 20.83 -47.18 4.09
C GLN A 68 19.70 -46.15 4.01
N SER A 69 19.89 -45.15 3.14
CA SER A 69 18.90 -44.12 2.86
C SER A 69 17.83 -44.72 1.94
N THR A 70 16.65 -45.01 2.49
CA THR A 70 15.46 -45.22 1.65
C THR A 70 15.14 -43.90 0.94
N PRO A 71 14.92 -43.88 -0.39
CA PRO A 71 14.53 -42.66 -1.08
C PRO A 71 13.17 -42.20 -0.53
N VAL A 72 13.13 -40.99 0.04
CA VAL A 72 11.89 -40.29 0.33
C VAL A 72 11.20 -40.04 -1.01
N PRO A 73 9.92 -40.41 -1.18
CA PRO A 73 9.20 -40.09 -2.41
C PRO A 73 9.23 -38.57 -2.60
N THR A 74 9.87 -38.13 -3.69
CA THR A 74 9.76 -36.74 -4.14
C THR A 74 8.37 -36.56 -4.73
N GLU A 75 7.39 -36.31 -3.86
CA GLU A 75 6.14 -35.73 -4.35
C GLU A 75 6.47 -34.34 -4.89
N PRO A 76 5.98 -33.99 -6.09
CA PRO A 76 6.14 -32.63 -6.59
C PRO A 76 5.49 -31.68 -5.59
N ILE A 77 6.26 -30.73 -5.09
CA ILE A 77 5.73 -29.60 -4.32
C ILE A 77 4.68 -28.96 -5.21
N ALA A 78 3.41 -29.16 -4.87
CA ALA A 78 2.31 -28.52 -5.56
C ALA A 78 2.55 -27.02 -5.49
N THR A 79 2.81 -26.41 -6.65
CA THR A 79 2.76 -24.95 -6.79
C THR A 79 1.37 -24.53 -6.31
N PRO A 80 1.24 -23.56 -5.38
CA PRO A 80 -0.08 -23.09 -5.02
C PRO A 80 -0.75 -22.60 -6.29
N THR A 81 -1.83 -23.27 -6.68
CA THR A 81 -2.68 -22.85 -7.78
C THR A 81 -3.26 -21.50 -7.37
N VAL A 82 -2.72 -20.42 -7.92
CA VAL A 82 -3.33 -19.10 -7.84
C VAL A 82 -4.76 -19.27 -8.36
N ALA A 83 -5.74 -19.09 -7.49
CA ALA A 83 -7.13 -19.06 -7.91
C ALA A 83 -7.25 -17.90 -8.89
N THR A 84 -7.22 -18.22 -10.19
CA THR A 84 -7.26 -17.22 -11.24
C THR A 84 -8.70 -16.75 -11.31
N VAL A 85 -9.02 -15.70 -10.56
CA VAL A 85 -10.27 -14.98 -10.73
C VAL A 85 -10.23 -14.37 -12.13
N ALA A 86 -11.07 -14.88 -13.03
CA ALA A 86 -11.18 -14.33 -14.36
C ALA A 86 -11.81 -12.93 -14.26
N LEU A 87 -10.98 -11.87 -14.27
CA LEU A 87 -11.53 -10.51 -14.37
C LEU A 87 -12.34 -10.36 -15.64
N SER A 88 -13.47 -9.68 -15.52
CA SER A 88 -14.25 -9.19 -16.64
C SER A 88 -13.38 -8.37 -17.62
N PRO A 89 -13.73 -8.35 -18.92
CA PRO A 89 -13.12 -7.45 -19.88
C PRO A 89 -13.22 -5.98 -19.40
N ILE A 90 -12.24 -5.16 -19.78
CA ILE A 90 -12.27 -3.72 -19.50
C ILE A 90 -13.49 -3.10 -20.20
N ASP A 91 -14.38 -2.47 -19.43
CA ASP A 91 -15.48 -1.67 -19.98
C ASP A 91 -15.09 -0.19 -20.02
N CYS A 92 -14.61 0.26 -21.18
CA CYS A 92 -14.19 1.64 -21.40
C CYS A 92 -15.33 2.67 -21.40
N ALA A 93 -16.61 2.24 -21.33
CA ALA A 93 -17.74 3.15 -21.20
C ALA A 93 -17.92 3.64 -19.76
N VAL A 94 -17.29 2.98 -18.78
CA VAL A 94 -17.47 3.23 -17.35
C VAL A 94 -16.21 3.86 -16.75
N ASN A 95 -16.40 4.93 -15.98
CA ASN A 95 -15.40 5.60 -15.14
C ASN A 95 -14.00 5.81 -15.76
N ARG A 96 -13.90 6.82 -16.64
CA ARG A 96 -12.62 7.33 -17.17
C ARG A 96 -12.00 8.44 -16.32
N GLN A 97 -12.55 8.70 -15.14
CA GLN A 97 -12.01 9.71 -14.25
C GLN A 97 -10.81 9.14 -13.53
N LEU A 98 -9.81 9.99 -13.29
CA LEU A 98 -8.67 9.60 -12.46
C LEU A 98 -9.16 9.10 -11.10
N THR A 99 -8.56 8.02 -10.62
CA THR A 99 -8.85 7.50 -9.29
C THR A 99 -8.56 8.60 -8.26
N PRO A 100 -9.53 8.95 -7.39
CA PRO A 100 -9.33 9.99 -6.40
C PRO A 100 -8.15 9.69 -5.47
N ALA A 101 -7.30 10.69 -5.26
CA ALA A 101 -6.24 10.60 -4.27
C ALA A 101 -6.79 10.74 -2.86
N GLN A 102 -6.21 10.01 -1.91
CA GLN A 102 -6.53 10.12 -0.49
C GLN A 102 -5.27 10.18 0.37
N THR A 103 -5.46 10.52 1.64
CA THR A 103 -4.37 10.54 2.63
C THR A 103 -3.70 9.17 2.73
N GLU A 104 -2.38 9.18 2.86
CA GLU A 104 -1.55 8.01 3.16
C GLU A 104 -1.90 7.40 4.53
N GLY A 105 -2.39 8.23 5.45
CA GLY A 105 -2.54 7.84 6.85
C GLY A 105 -1.18 7.69 7.56
N PRO A 106 -1.18 7.30 8.85
CA PRO A 106 0.03 7.31 9.67
C PRO A 106 0.85 6.01 9.59
N TYR A 107 0.37 5.00 8.87
CA TYR A 107 0.87 3.62 8.94
C TYR A 107 1.54 3.15 7.66
N TYR A 108 2.01 4.01 6.77
CA TYR A 108 2.80 3.57 5.63
C TYR A 108 4.23 3.17 6.07
N THR A 109 4.80 2.15 5.42
CA THR A 109 6.18 1.70 5.65
C THR A 109 6.84 1.48 4.29
N PRO A 110 7.90 2.24 3.94
CA PRO A 110 8.55 2.13 2.64
C PRO A 110 9.37 0.83 2.52
N ASN A 111 9.75 0.46 1.29
CA ASN A 111 10.54 -0.72 0.96
C ASN A 111 9.83 -2.05 1.30
N SER A 112 8.52 -2.10 1.06
CA SER A 112 7.75 -3.33 1.17
C SER A 112 8.34 -4.43 0.28
N PRO A 113 8.19 -5.72 0.63
CA PRO A 113 8.65 -6.81 -0.22
C PRO A 113 7.78 -6.94 -1.49
N GLU A 114 8.40 -7.32 -2.61
CA GLU A 114 7.66 -7.69 -3.82
C GLU A 114 6.95 -9.03 -3.60
N ARG A 115 5.62 -9.04 -3.60
CA ARG A 115 4.78 -10.23 -3.45
C ARG A 115 3.34 -9.97 -3.86
N THR A 116 2.69 -10.99 -4.41
CA THR A 116 1.26 -10.96 -4.77
C THR A 116 0.35 -11.55 -3.71
N SER A 117 0.90 -12.15 -2.65
CA SER A 117 0.15 -12.68 -1.51
C SER A 117 0.69 -12.10 -0.20
N LEU A 118 -0.21 -11.49 0.56
CA LEU A 118 0.05 -10.92 1.89
C LEU A 118 -0.29 -11.89 3.02
N ILE A 119 -0.86 -13.06 2.68
CA ILE A 119 -1.28 -14.08 3.64
C ILE A 119 -0.05 -14.84 4.13
N GLU A 120 0.07 -14.98 5.44
CA GLU A 120 1.10 -15.79 6.10
C GLU A 120 0.47 -17.05 6.72
N PRO A 121 1.23 -18.14 6.90
CA PRO A 121 0.71 -19.36 7.51
C PRO A 121 0.08 -19.12 8.87
N GLY A 122 -1.16 -19.59 9.06
CA GLY A 122 -1.90 -19.45 10.32
C GLY A 122 -2.52 -18.06 10.55
N MET A 123 -2.53 -17.19 9.54
CA MET A 123 -3.19 -15.89 9.63
C MET A 123 -4.72 -16.04 9.72
N ASP A 124 -5.31 -15.37 10.71
CA ASP A 124 -6.77 -15.27 10.86
C ASP A 124 -7.38 -14.23 9.92
N GLY A 125 -8.61 -14.48 9.48
CA GLY A 125 -9.38 -13.54 8.66
C GLY A 125 -10.09 -14.21 7.48
N THR A 126 -11.07 -13.50 6.93
CA THR A 126 -11.73 -13.92 5.70
C THR A 126 -10.77 -13.69 4.54
N LYS A 127 -10.40 -14.73 3.80
CA LYS A 127 -9.54 -14.61 2.62
C LYS A 127 -10.18 -13.65 1.61
N LEU A 128 -9.35 -12.86 0.96
CA LEU A 128 -9.74 -11.86 -0.01
C LEU A 128 -8.78 -11.89 -1.20
N VAL A 129 -9.32 -11.98 -2.40
CA VAL A 129 -8.56 -11.73 -3.63
C VAL A 129 -8.99 -10.39 -4.20
N VAL A 130 -8.07 -9.42 -4.26
CA VAL A 130 -8.30 -8.12 -4.89
C VAL A 130 -7.66 -8.14 -6.27
N SER A 131 -8.40 -7.84 -7.31
CA SER A 131 -7.88 -7.86 -8.68
C SER A 131 -8.49 -6.75 -9.53
N GLY A 132 -7.84 -6.42 -10.63
CA GLY A 132 -8.36 -5.43 -11.57
C GLY A 132 -7.30 -4.97 -12.55
N TYR A 133 -7.50 -3.80 -13.13
CA TYR A 133 -6.59 -3.19 -14.09
C TYR A 133 -6.06 -1.85 -13.59
N VAL A 134 -4.84 -1.49 -14.02
CA VAL A 134 -4.37 -0.10 -14.05
C VAL A 134 -4.52 0.42 -15.48
N LEU A 135 -5.23 1.52 -15.63
CA LEU A 135 -5.61 2.12 -16.90
C LEU A 135 -5.16 3.59 -16.98
N THR A 136 -5.02 4.11 -18.19
CA THR A 136 -4.96 5.55 -18.47
C THR A 136 -6.38 6.13 -18.62
N PRO A 137 -6.57 7.47 -18.61
CA PRO A 137 -7.86 8.09 -18.90
C PRO A 137 -8.44 7.76 -20.28
N ASP A 138 -7.58 7.36 -21.22
CA ASP A 138 -7.94 6.91 -22.57
C ASP A 138 -8.26 5.40 -22.63
N CYS A 139 -8.48 4.78 -21.46
CA CYS A 139 -8.79 3.36 -21.31
C CYS A 139 -7.70 2.42 -21.88
N GLN A 140 -6.43 2.84 -21.81
CA GLN A 140 -5.31 1.98 -22.20
C GLN A 140 -4.74 1.28 -20.97
N PRO A 141 -4.51 -0.05 -21.01
CA PRO A 141 -3.86 -0.75 -19.91
C PRO A 141 -2.43 -0.26 -19.72
N VAL A 142 -2.03 -0.12 -18.46
CA VAL A 142 -0.68 0.29 -18.06
C VAL A 142 0.07 -0.95 -17.60
N ALA A 143 0.95 -1.46 -18.45
CA ALA A 143 1.86 -2.55 -18.11
C ALA A 143 2.98 -2.07 -17.17
N GLY A 144 3.41 -2.92 -16.24
CA GLY A 144 4.49 -2.61 -15.31
C GLY A 144 4.20 -1.46 -14.35
N ALA A 145 2.93 -1.11 -14.13
CA ALA A 145 2.54 -0.18 -13.08
C ALA A 145 2.88 -0.80 -11.72
N TRP A 146 3.52 -0.04 -10.85
CA TRP A 146 3.84 -0.43 -9.49
C TRP A 146 2.62 -0.19 -8.59
N LEU A 147 2.23 -1.20 -7.80
CA LEU A 147 1.19 -1.10 -6.78
C LEU A 147 1.75 -1.57 -5.44
N ASP A 148 1.72 -0.71 -4.42
CA ASP A 148 2.19 -1.02 -3.07
C ASP A 148 1.04 -0.93 -2.08
N PHE A 149 0.71 -2.06 -1.49
CA PHE A 149 -0.46 -2.25 -0.64
C PHE A 149 -0.06 -2.35 0.83
N TRP A 150 -0.88 -1.76 1.69
CA TRP A 150 -0.82 -1.97 3.13
C TRP A 150 -2.20 -1.89 3.76
N GLN A 151 -2.42 -2.66 4.82
CA GLN A 151 -3.70 -2.68 5.53
C GLN A 151 -3.53 -3.11 6.98
N ALA A 152 -4.60 -2.95 7.76
CA ALA A 152 -4.75 -3.61 9.04
C ALA A 152 -5.04 -5.11 8.88
N ASP A 153 -4.85 -5.87 9.94
CA ASP A 153 -5.37 -7.23 10.06
C ASP A 153 -6.89 -7.26 10.29
N ASN A 154 -7.45 -8.46 10.44
CA ASN A 154 -8.88 -8.68 10.66
C ASN A 154 -9.41 -8.08 11.98
N GLN A 155 -8.54 -7.60 12.88
CA GLN A 155 -8.91 -6.91 14.12
C GLN A 155 -8.66 -5.40 14.04
N GLY A 156 -8.29 -4.86 12.87
CA GLY A 156 -8.04 -3.43 12.70
C GLY A 156 -6.65 -2.98 13.17
N VAL A 157 -5.70 -3.90 13.37
CA VAL A 157 -4.35 -3.60 13.86
C VAL A 157 -3.33 -3.61 12.72
N TYR A 158 -2.58 -2.51 12.59
CA TYR A 158 -1.44 -2.39 11.66
C TYR A 158 -0.15 -2.94 12.28
N ASP A 159 0.64 -3.66 11.48
CA ASP A 159 2.03 -3.99 11.82
C ASP A 159 2.94 -2.77 11.57
N ASN A 160 3.61 -2.29 12.62
CA ASN A 160 4.55 -1.16 12.57
C ASN A 160 6.01 -1.59 12.85
N ALA A 161 6.26 -2.89 12.98
CA ALA A 161 7.59 -3.44 13.25
C ALA A 161 8.15 -4.23 12.06
N GLY A 162 7.27 -4.82 11.24
CA GLY A 162 7.64 -5.58 10.06
C GLY A 162 6.79 -5.24 8.85
N TYR A 163 6.63 -6.24 7.98
CA TYR A 163 5.87 -6.11 6.73
C TYR A 163 4.59 -6.94 6.71
N ARG A 164 4.09 -7.46 7.84
CA ARG A 164 2.84 -8.25 7.83
C ARG A 164 1.72 -7.43 7.19
N LEU A 165 1.03 -8.01 6.20
CA LEU A 165 0.00 -7.34 5.40
C LEU A 165 0.49 -6.08 4.65
N ARG A 166 1.76 -6.10 4.20
CA ARG A 166 2.37 -5.08 3.34
C ARG A 166 3.12 -5.71 2.18
N GLY A 167 3.02 -5.17 0.99
CA GLY A 167 3.76 -5.69 -0.15
C GLY A 167 3.41 -4.97 -1.44
N HIS A 168 4.32 -5.03 -2.39
CA HIS A 168 4.08 -4.46 -3.70
C HIS A 168 4.15 -5.50 -4.81
N LEU A 169 3.56 -5.15 -5.94
CA LEU A 169 3.54 -5.94 -7.16
C LEU A 169 3.56 -5.02 -8.37
N PHE A 170 3.70 -5.63 -9.55
CA PHE A 170 3.62 -4.93 -10.82
C PHE A 170 2.47 -5.49 -11.65
N THR A 171 1.81 -4.63 -12.44
CA THR A 171 0.84 -5.12 -13.43
C THR A 171 1.52 -5.91 -14.54
N ASP A 172 0.78 -6.88 -15.08
CA ASP A 172 1.21 -7.64 -16.27
C ASP A 172 1.11 -6.82 -17.57
N GLU A 173 1.44 -7.44 -18.71
CA GLU A 173 1.38 -6.79 -20.03
C GLU A 173 -0.02 -6.31 -20.43
N SER A 174 -1.07 -6.87 -19.83
CA SER A 174 -2.47 -6.46 -20.02
C SER A 174 -2.93 -5.43 -18.97
N GLY A 175 -2.01 -4.91 -18.16
CA GLY A 175 -2.30 -3.97 -17.09
C GLY A 175 -3.03 -4.58 -15.89
N ARG A 176 -3.11 -5.91 -15.78
CA ARG A 176 -3.82 -6.58 -14.68
C ARG A 176 -2.94 -6.71 -13.44
N TYR A 177 -3.58 -6.67 -12.28
CA TYR A 177 -2.99 -7.05 -11.00
C TYR A 177 -3.88 -8.05 -10.25
N THR A 178 -3.27 -8.81 -9.35
CA THR A 178 -3.97 -9.70 -8.41
C THR A 178 -3.21 -9.73 -7.09
N LEU A 179 -3.92 -9.46 -6.00
CA LEU A 179 -3.43 -9.45 -4.63
C LEU A 179 -4.26 -10.43 -3.80
N GLU A 180 -3.60 -11.40 -3.18
CA GLU A 180 -4.22 -12.24 -2.15
C GLU A 180 -3.94 -11.64 -0.76
N THR A 181 -4.99 -11.48 0.03
CA THR A 181 -4.93 -10.89 1.38
C THR A 181 -6.11 -11.40 2.22
N ILE A 182 -6.41 -10.73 3.32
CA ILE A 182 -7.62 -10.91 4.11
C ILE A 182 -8.46 -9.63 4.13
N VAL A 183 -9.75 -9.74 4.39
CA VAL A 183 -10.60 -8.59 4.68
C VAL A 183 -10.07 -7.89 5.96
N PRO A 184 -9.69 -6.60 5.90
CA PRO A 184 -9.24 -5.86 7.07
C PRO A 184 -10.39 -5.65 8.05
N GLY A 185 -10.07 -5.58 9.34
CA GLY A 185 -11.01 -5.14 10.36
C GLY A 185 -11.16 -3.61 10.38
N GLU A 186 -12.14 -3.13 11.14
CA GLU A 186 -12.33 -1.70 11.38
C GLU A 186 -11.19 -1.15 12.25
N TYR A 187 -10.43 -0.19 11.72
CA TYR A 187 -9.55 0.64 12.54
C TYR A 187 -10.40 1.76 13.16
N PRO A 188 -10.33 2.04 14.48
CA PRO A 188 -11.28 2.90 15.17
C PRO A 188 -11.64 4.19 14.43
N GLY A 189 -12.91 4.31 14.03
CA GLY A 189 -13.45 5.50 13.36
C GLY A 189 -13.23 5.55 11.84
N ARG A 190 -12.81 4.45 11.21
CA ARG A 190 -12.60 4.31 9.76
C ARG A 190 -13.21 2.98 9.30
N PRO A 191 -13.96 2.91 8.17
CA PRO A 191 -14.42 1.64 7.61
C PRO A 191 -13.23 0.73 7.29
N PRO A 192 -13.45 -0.59 7.18
CA PRO A 192 -12.48 -1.48 6.53
C PRO A 192 -11.97 -0.88 5.22
N HIS A 193 -10.65 -0.78 5.08
CA HIS A 193 -10.01 -0.22 3.88
C HIS A 193 -8.65 -0.87 3.64
N ILE A 194 -8.26 -0.92 2.37
CA ILE A 194 -6.91 -1.28 1.93
C ILE A 194 -6.26 -0.02 1.38
N HIS A 195 -5.11 0.36 1.91
CA HIS A 195 -4.34 1.44 1.32
C HIS A 195 -3.53 0.95 0.13
N VAL A 196 -3.30 1.86 -0.81
CA VAL A 196 -2.51 1.57 -2.00
C VAL A 196 -1.77 2.81 -2.48
N LYS A 197 -0.53 2.62 -2.92
CA LYS A 197 0.16 3.54 -3.83
C LYS A 197 0.18 2.92 -5.22
N VAL A 198 -0.14 3.70 -6.24
CA VAL A 198 -0.12 3.26 -7.64
C VAL A 198 0.75 4.20 -8.44
N GLN A 199 1.66 3.67 -9.25
CA GLN A 199 2.54 4.47 -10.09
C GLN A 199 2.72 3.80 -11.45
N ALA A 200 2.29 4.49 -12.51
CA ALA A 200 2.66 4.09 -13.88
C ALA A 200 4.18 4.24 -14.09
N PRO A 201 4.80 3.49 -15.01
CA PRO A 201 6.22 3.62 -15.30
C PRO A 201 6.63 5.08 -15.59
N ASN A 202 7.49 5.65 -14.73
CA ASN A 202 7.95 7.06 -14.78
C ASN A 202 6.87 8.13 -14.49
N GLY A 203 5.65 7.72 -14.15
CA GLY A 203 4.55 8.61 -13.81
C GLY A 203 4.59 9.07 -12.34
N PRO A 204 3.69 10.00 -11.95
CA PRO A 204 3.51 10.39 -10.55
C PRO A 204 2.90 9.25 -9.73
N THR A 205 3.24 9.19 -8.44
CA THR A 205 2.62 8.26 -7.50
C THR A 205 1.25 8.77 -7.05
N LEU A 206 0.20 8.00 -7.33
CA LEU A 206 -1.11 8.13 -6.69
C LEU A 206 -1.07 7.44 -5.32
N THR A 207 -1.60 8.08 -4.29
CA THR A 207 -1.93 7.42 -3.01
C THR A 207 -3.44 7.41 -2.85
N ALA A 208 -4.02 6.26 -2.57
CA ALA A 208 -5.47 6.06 -2.48
C ALA A 208 -5.81 4.98 -1.45
N GLN A 209 -7.10 4.73 -1.29
CA GLN A 209 -7.65 3.67 -0.45
C GLN A 209 -8.75 2.93 -1.22
N ILE A 210 -8.96 1.65 -0.94
CA ILE A 210 -10.06 0.84 -1.47
C ILE A 210 -11.01 0.55 -0.31
N TYR A 211 -12.29 0.85 -0.50
CA TYR A 211 -13.35 0.62 0.48
C TYR A 211 -14.23 -0.58 0.09
N PHE A 212 -14.93 -1.11 1.09
CA PHE A 212 -15.86 -2.23 0.94
C PHE A 212 -17.31 -1.76 0.98
N PRO A 213 -18.20 -2.37 0.19
CA PRO A 213 -19.62 -2.02 0.18
C PRO A 213 -20.29 -2.40 1.51
N ASP A 214 -21.41 -1.74 1.80
CA ASP A 214 -22.31 -2.06 2.92
C ASP A 214 -21.70 -1.98 4.34
N GLU A 215 -20.53 -1.35 4.49
CA GLU A 215 -19.93 -1.05 5.80
C GLU A 215 -20.64 0.15 6.46
N PRO A 216 -21.23 0.01 7.68
CA PRO A 216 -21.96 1.09 8.34
C PRO A 216 -21.13 2.37 8.52
N SER A 217 -19.84 2.20 8.81
CA SER A 217 -18.84 3.27 8.99
C SER A 217 -18.59 4.11 7.73
N ASN A 218 -18.94 3.62 6.53
CA ASN A 218 -18.89 4.42 5.29
C ASN A 218 -19.74 5.69 5.39
N THR A 219 -20.82 5.67 6.19
CA THR A 219 -21.72 6.83 6.36
C THR A 219 -21.19 7.91 7.29
N THR A 220 -20.18 7.58 8.10
CA THR A 220 -19.64 8.47 9.15
C THR A 220 -18.20 8.90 8.88
N ASP A 221 -17.45 8.19 8.04
CA ASP A 221 -16.09 8.56 7.69
C ASP A 221 -16.06 9.74 6.72
N SER A 222 -15.38 10.82 7.11
CA SER A 222 -15.27 12.06 6.35
C SER A 222 -14.42 11.93 5.09
N ILE A 223 -13.61 10.88 4.97
CA ILE A 223 -12.80 10.61 3.78
C ILE A 223 -13.32 9.42 2.97
N PHE A 224 -14.45 8.80 3.32
CA PHE A 224 -15.06 7.79 2.47
C PHE A 224 -15.45 8.41 1.11
N ASP A 225 -15.13 7.72 0.01
CA ASP A 225 -15.49 8.12 -1.34
C ASP A 225 -16.09 6.92 -2.10
N PRO A 226 -17.35 7.00 -2.57
CA PRO A 226 -17.97 5.95 -3.37
C PRO A 226 -17.20 5.59 -4.64
N ALA A 227 -16.39 6.49 -5.21
CA ALA A 227 -15.55 6.19 -6.36
C ALA A 227 -14.38 5.24 -6.05
N LEU A 228 -14.13 4.97 -4.77
CA LEU A 228 -13.11 4.07 -4.26
C LEU A 228 -13.69 2.76 -3.69
N LEU A 229 -14.98 2.50 -3.92
CA LEU A 229 -15.60 1.22 -3.57
C LEU A 229 -15.17 0.12 -4.54
N ALA A 230 -14.76 -1.01 -3.99
CA ALA A 230 -14.59 -2.24 -4.76
C ALA A 230 -15.94 -2.91 -5.05
N ASP A 231 -16.02 -3.63 -6.17
CA ASP A 231 -17.08 -4.60 -6.42
C ASP A 231 -16.73 -5.91 -5.72
N VAL A 232 -17.51 -6.31 -4.71
CA VAL A 232 -17.19 -7.42 -3.81
C VAL A 232 -18.21 -8.54 -3.94
N GLN A 233 -17.72 -9.76 -4.10
CA GLN A 233 -18.51 -10.97 -4.22
C GLN A 233 -18.06 -12.01 -3.19
N ASP A 234 -19.03 -12.66 -2.54
CA ASP A 234 -18.79 -13.81 -1.68
C ASP A 234 -18.54 -15.07 -2.50
N THR A 235 -17.63 -15.91 -2.01
CA THR A 235 -17.28 -17.21 -2.60
C THR A 235 -17.23 -18.28 -1.52
N ALA A 236 -17.11 -19.55 -1.91
CA ALA A 236 -16.93 -20.64 -0.94
C ALA A 236 -15.60 -20.55 -0.16
N GLU A 237 -14.61 -19.83 -0.69
CA GLU A 237 -13.24 -19.78 -0.15
C GLU A 237 -12.91 -18.45 0.56
N GLY A 238 -13.83 -17.48 0.54
CA GLY A 238 -13.63 -16.13 1.04
C GLY A 238 -14.37 -15.11 0.18
N LYS A 239 -13.76 -13.96 -0.06
CA LYS A 239 -14.30 -12.89 -0.91
C LYS A 239 -13.39 -12.61 -2.11
N VAL A 240 -13.99 -12.11 -3.17
CA VAL A 240 -13.29 -11.53 -4.32
C VAL A 240 -13.70 -10.08 -4.44
N ALA A 241 -12.73 -9.19 -4.61
CA ALA A 241 -12.94 -7.76 -4.84
C ALA A 241 -12.33 -7.36 -6.20
N THR A 242 -13.10 -6.61 -6.99
CA THR A 242 -12.62 -6.02 -8.25
C THR A 242 -12.53 -4.51 -8.12
N PHE A 243 -11.39 -3.93 -8.50
CA PHE A 243 -11.20 -2.48 -8.53
C PHE A 243 -10.26 -2.07 -9.66
N ASN A 244 -10.62 -1.05 -10.44
CA ASN A 244 -9.75 -0.53 -11.50
C ASN A 244 -9.17 0.82 -11.10
N PHE A 245 -7.85 0.97 -11.29
CA PHE A 245 -7.18 2.25 -11.13
C PHE A 245 -7.10 2.97 -12.46
N VAL A 246 -7.35 4.27 -12.45
CA VAL A 246 -7.12 5.17 -13.58
C VAL A 246 -6.09 6.20 -13.16
N VAL A 247 -4.90 6.16 -13.76
CA VAL A 247 -3.75 6.98 -13.39
C VAL A 247 -3.25 7.80 -14.57
N ASN A 248 -2.59 8.92 -14.27
CA ASN A 248 -1.83 9.63 -15.28
C ASN A 248 -0.50 8.89 -15.51
N PRO A 249 -0.19 8.46 -16.74
CA PRO A 249 1.12 7.91 -17.07
C PRO A 249 2.22 8.96 -17.02
#